data_AF-A0A517QGJ1-F1
#
_entry.id   AF-A0A517QGJ1-F1
#
_cell.length_a   1.000
_cell.length_b   1.000
_cell.length_c   1.000
_cell.angle_alpha   90.00
_cell.angle_beta   90.00
_cell.angle_gamma   90.00
#
_symmetry.space_group_name_H-M   'P 1'
#
loop_
_entity.id
_entity.type
_entity.pdbx_description
1 polymer ?
#
loop_
_entity_poly.entity_id
_entity_poly.type
_entity_poly.pdbx_seq_one_letter_code
_entity_poly.pdbx_strand_id
1 'polypeptide(L)'
;MRMLRACQSRNDRHGFTLVELLIVVVLISILASVSLLSTDSSTAHSLETTSRMLVADLRLARNHAIQFNTEYTVEFDLKTQTYEIVHTGAGTLPVPENNLAGSAADKDKYIQPVQKDALNLPDQVVIRQMFLKTSDTDVRDVAFGPMGGTGPDRSEDTVIVLSTTRNGTTFYIPITVSWITGQAWADEIQTK
;
A
#
# COMPACT_ATOMS: atom_id res chain seq x y z
N MET A 1 -0.18 40.36 77.60
CA MET A 1 0.63 40.28 76.36
C MET A 1 0.59 38.82 75.89
N ARG A 2 -0.17 38.52 74.83
CA ARG A 2 -0.47 37.16 74.34
C ARG A 2 0.58 36.75 73.29
N MET A 3 1.26 35.63 73.50
CA MET A 3 2.07 34.99 72.45
C MET A 3 1.17 34.11 71.58
N LEU A 4 1.06 34.43 70.29
CA LEU A 4 0.48 33.54 69.27
C LEU A 4 1.61 32.67 68.71
N ARG A 5 1.49 31.35 68.87
CA ARG A 5 2.35 30.37 68.17
C ARG A 5 1.74 30.07 66.80
N ALA A 6 2.52 30.27 65.75
CA ALA A 6 2.18 29.81 64.41
C ALA A 6 2.39 28.30 64.32
N CYS A 7 1.36 27.57 63.88
CA CYS A 7 1.44 26.15 63.54
C CYS A 7 1.96 26.05 62.11
N GLN A 8 3.21 25.60 61.93
CA GLN A 8 3.79 25.37 60.61
C GLN A 8 3.34 24.01 60.08
N SER A 9 2.50 24.02 59.03
CA SER A 9 2.12 22.84 58.26
C SER A 9 3.36 22.25 57.59
N ARG A 10 3.70 21.02 57.94
CA ARG A 10 4.83 20.28 57.38
C ARG A 10 4.36 19.64 56.06
N ASN A 11 4.91 20.12 54.96
CA ASN A 11 4.66 19.58 53.64
C ASN A 11 5.51 18.30 53.48
N ASP A 12 4.89 17.12 53.57
CA ASP A 12 5.58 15.83 53.46
C ASP A 12 6.04 15.57 52.03
N ARG A 13 7.27 15.99 51.74
CA ARG A 13 8.01 15.60 50.54
C ARG A 13 8.47 14.15 50.70
N HIS A 14 7.63 13.21 50.28
CA HIS A 14 8.00 11.81 50.17
C HIS A 14 8.96 11.64 48.97
N GLY A 15 10.21 11.30 49.27
CA GLY A 15 11.20 10.91 48.26
C GLY A 15 11.07 9.42 47.92
N PHE A 16 11.39 9.06 46.68
CA PHE A 16 11.40 7.66 46.23
C PHE A 16 12.45 6.84 47.01
N THR A 17 12.12 5.60 47.34
CA THR A 17 13.06 4.71 48.03
C THR A 17 14.09 4.14 47.04
N LEU A 18 15.27 3.76 47.54
CA LEU A 18 16.30 3.11 46.71
C LEU A 18 15.77 1.82 46.08
N VAL A 19 14.94 1.08 46.82
CA VAL A 19 14.29 -0.15 46.35
C VAL A 19 13.32 0.13 45.20
N GLU A 20 12.57 1.23 45.28
CA GLU A 20 11.63 1.63 44.25
C GLU A 20 12.34 1.99 42.94
N LEU A 21 13.46 2.71 43.01
CA LEU A 21 14.28 2.99 41.84
C LEU A 21 14.87 1.71 41.23
N LEU A 22 15.29 0.75 42.06
CA LEU A 22 15.80 -0.54 41.59
C LEU A 22 14.73 -1.34 40.85
N ILE A 23 13.51 -1.39 41.39
CA ILE A 23 12.37 -2.07 40.75
C ILE A 23 12.03 -1.41 39.41
N VAL A 24 11.99 -0.08 39.34
CA VAL A 24 11.69 0.66 38.09
C VAL A 24 12.72 0.35 37.01
N VAL A 25 14.02 0.31 37.34
CA VAL A 25 15.08 -0.02 36.36
C VAL A 25 14.95 -1.46 35.87
N VAL A 26 14.60 -2.40 36.76
CA VAL A 26 14.35 -3.81 36.38
C VAL A 26 13.12 -3.92 35.47
N LEU A 27 12.05 -3.18 35.74
CA LEU A 27 10.86 -3.18 34.88
C LEU A 27 11.17 -2.59 33.50
N ILE A 28 11.91 -1.48 33.44
CA ILE A 28 12.33 -0.88 32.16
C ILE A 28 13.21 -1.83 31.36
N SER A 29 14.13 -2.58 31.99
CA SER A 29 15.01 -3.51 31.28
C SER A 29 14.24 -4.72 30.71
N ILE A 30 13.24 -5.22 31.44
CA ILE A 30 12.34 -6.27 30.93
C ILE A 30 11.54 -5.76 29.73
N LEU A 31 10.94 -4.58 29.84
CA LEU A 31 10.15 -3.98 28.75
C LEU A 31 11.01 -3.69 27.52
N ALA A 32 12.23 -3.16 27.72
CA ALA A 32 13.18 -2.89 26.64
C ALA A 32 13.60 -4.18 25.91
N SER A 33 13.80 -5.28 26.64
CA SER A 33 14.14 -6.58 26.06
C SER A 33 13.05 -7.12 25.13
N VAL A 34 11.77 -7.00 25.55
CA VAL A 34 10.63 -7.45 24.75
C VAL A 34 10.39 -6.54 23.53
N SER A 35 10.67 -5.24 23.64
CA SER A 35 10.45 -4.27 22.56
C SER A 35 11.32 -4.53 21.32
N LEU A 36 12.44 -5.24 21.44
CA LEU A 36 13.33 -5.55 20.30
C LEU A 36 12.75 -6.61 19.36
N LEU A 37 11.81 -7.43 19.82
CA LEU A 37 11.26 -8.57 19.04
C LEU A 37 10.05 -8.20 18.16
N SER A 38 9.59 -6.95 18.14
CA SER A 38 8.25 -6.60 17.65
C SER A 38 8.18 -5.93 16.25
N THR A 39 9.14 -6.11 15.34
CA THR A 39 9.18 -5.32 14.07
C THR A 39 9.12 -6.09 12.74
N ASP A 40 8.88 -7.40 12.73
CA ASP A 40 8.94 -8.19 11.48
C ASP A 40 7.67 -8.18 10.61
N SER A 41 6.53 -7.71 11.10
CA SER A 41 5.25 -7.82 10.36
C SER A 41 4.97 -6.71 9.33
N SER A 42 5.72 -5.61 9.33
CA SER A 42 5.39 -4.41 8.54
C SER A 42 5.52 -4.59 7.03
N THR A 43 6.48 -5.38 6.56
CA THR A 43 6.85 -5.48 5.13
C THR A 43 5.82 -6.26 4.35
N ALA A 44 5.47 -7.46 4.84
CA ALA A 44 4.42 -8.27 4.27
C ALA A 44 3.09 -7.51 4.27
N HIS A 45 2.83 -6.70 5.31
CA HIS A 45 1.65 -5.84 5.35
C HIS A 45 1.66 -4.75 4.28
N SER A 46 2.81 -4.12 4.01
CA SER A 46 2.92 -3.08 2.97
C SER A 46 2.71 -3.64 1.56
N LEU A 47 3.32 -4.80 1.27
CA LEU A 47 3.19 -5.50 -0.01
C LEU A 47 1.74 -5.95 -0.23
N GLU A 48 1.13 -6.55 0.80
CA GLU A 48 -0.26 -7.01 0.79
C GLU A 48 -1.26 -5.85 0.68
N THR A 49 -1.00 -4.74 1.35
CA THR A 49 -1.86 -3.55 1.24
C THR A 49 -1.77 -2.98 -0.17
N THR A 50 -0.57 -2.89 -0.74
CA THR A 50 -0.36 -2.35 -2.09
C THR A 50 -0.96 -3.25 -3.16
N SER A 51 -0.87 -4.57 -3.01
CA SER A 51 -1.51 -5.51 -3.93
C SER A 51 -3.03 -5.38 -3.91
N ARG A 52 -3.63 -5.26 -2.72
CA ARG A 52 -5.08 -5.07 -2.55
C ARG A 52 -5.56 -3.74 -3.12
N MET A 53 -4.80 -2.66 -2.94
CA MET A 53 -5.09 -1.37 -3.56
C MET A 53 -5.08 -1.50 -5.08
N LEU A 54 -4.01 -2.06 -5.66
CA LEU A 54 -3.91 -2.23 -7.11
C LEU A 54 -5.04 -3.11 -7.68
N VAL A 55 -5.42 -4.19 -7.00
CA VAL A 55 -6.60 -5.01 -7.38
C VAL A 55 -7.89 -4.19 -7.33
N ALA A 56 -8.05 -3.32 -6.33
CA ALA A 56 -9.21 -2.44 -6.23
C ALA A 56 -9.25 -1.40 -7.36
N ASP A 57 -8.10 -0.84 -7.74
CA ASP A 57 -7.97 0.12 -8.84
C ASP A 57 -8.19 -0.53 -10.21
N LEU A 58 -7.69 -1.75 -10.43
CA LEU A 58 -8.02 -2.54 -11.63
C LEU A 58 -9.53 -2.80 -11.74
N ARG A 59 -10.17 -3.16 -10.61
CA ARG A 59 -11.62 -3.33 -10.55
C ARG A 59 -12.36 -2.02 -10.80
N LEU A 60 -11.83 -0.89 -10.35
CA LEU A 60 -12.39 0.43 -10.62
C LEU A 60 -12.36 0.74 -12.11
N ALA A 61 -11.21 0.58 -12.78
CA ALA A 61 -11.08 0.75 -14.23
C ALA A 61 -12.07 -0.13 -15.01
N ARG A 62 -12.16 -1.42 -14.64
CA ARG A 62 -13.14 -2.36 -15.21
C ARG A 62 -14.59 -1.88 -15.02
N ASN A 63 -14.94 -1.42 -13.82
CA ASN A 63 -16.29 -0.93 -13.55
C ASN A 63 -16.62 0.31 -14.38
N HIS A 64 -15.66 1.21 -14.59
CA HIS A 64 -15.82 2.38 -15.47
C HIS A 64 -16.03 1.96 -16.93
N ALA A 65 -15.25 1.01 -17.44
CA ALA A 65 -15.44 0.46 -18.79
C ALA A 65 -16.85 -0.09 -19.00
N ILE A 66 -17.37 -0.84 -18.03
CA ILE A 66 -18.74 -1.37 -18.06
C ILE A 66 -19.78 -0.26 -17.94
N GLN A 67 -19.63 0.63 -16.95
CA GLN A 67 -20.59 1.67 -16.64
C GLN A 67 -20.81 2.63 -17.81
N PHE A 68 -19.71 3.03 -18.45
CA PHE A 68 -19.74 3.96 -19.58
C PHE A 68 -19.78 3.25 -20.94
N ASN A 69 -19.86 1.92 -20.94
CA ASN A 69 -19.89 1.09 -22.14
C ASN A 69 -18.80 1.48 -23.15
N THR A 70 -17.56 1.58 -22.65
CA THR A 70 -16.39 2.10 -23.37
C THR A 70 -15.11 1.39 -22.91
N GLU A 71 -13.96 1.81 -23.42
CA GLU A 71 -12.66 1.25 -23.05
C GLU A 71 -11.94 2.13 -22.03
N TYR A 72 -11.43 1.50 -20.98
CA TYR A 72 -10.51 2.11 -20.03
C TYR A 72 -9.25 1.26 -19.93
N THR A 73 -8.10 1.91 -19.98
CA THR A 73 -6.80 1.25 -19.92
C THR A 73 -6.07 1.66 -18.64
N VAL A 74 -5.48 0.69 -17.96
CA VAL A 74 -4.54 0.93 -16.86
C VAL A 74 -3.13 0.81 -17.41
N GLU A 75 -2.41 1.91 -17.49
CA GLU A 75 -1.04 1.99 -18.02
C GLU A 75 -0.02 2.01 -16.87
N PHE A 76 1.04 1.23 -17.00
CA PHE A 76 2.07 1.06 -15.98
C PHE A 76 3.42 1.59 -16.44
N ASP A 77 3.98 2.54 -15.69
CA ASP A 77 5.35 2.99 -15.87
C ASP A 77 6.25 2.39 -14.78
N LEU A 78 7.05 1.40 -15.17
CA LEU A 78 7.99 0.71 -14.27
C LEU A 78 9.25 1.56 -13.94
N LYS A 79 9.50 2.67 -14.64
CA LYS A 79 10.60 3.59 -14.32
C LYS A 79 10.19 4.54 -13.20
N THR A 80 9.01 5.13 -13.32
CA THR A 80 8.46 6.06 -12.32
C THR A 80 7.73 5.35 -11.18
N GLN A 81 7.43 4.05 -11.34
CA GLN A 81 6.71 3.23 -10.36
C GLN A 81 5.31 3.80 -10.08
N THR A 82 4.64 4.19 -11.17
CA THR A 82 3.27 4.74 -11.17
C THR A 82 2.40 3.95 -12.13
N TYR A 83 1.09 3.98 -11.89
CA TYR A 83 0.11 3.57 -12.90
C TYR A 83 -0.97 4.63 -13.04
N GLU A 84 -1.56 4.68 -14.24
CA GLU A 84 -2.59 5.62 -14.62
C GLU A 84 -3.81 4.88 -15.17
N ILE A 85 -5.01 5.26 -14.74
CA ILE A 85 -6.24 4.82 -15.40
C ILE A 85 -6.65 5.92 -16.39
N VAL A 86 -6.71 5.57 -17.66
CA VAL A 86 -7.10 6.44 -18.77
C VAL A 86 -8.34 5.93 -19.47
N HIS A 87 -9.18 6.85 -19.94
CA HIS A 87 -10.23 6.54 -20.90
C HIS A 87 -9.62 6.48 -22.30
N THR A 88 -9.77 5.35 -22.99
CA THR A 88 -9.16 5.08 -24.31
C THR A 88 -10.18 4.87 -25.43
N GLY A 89 -11.46 4.68 -25.07
CA GLY A 89 -12.53 4.52 -26.04
C GLY A 89 -12.96 5.81 -26.73
N ALA A 90 -13.95 5.71 -27.62
CA ALA A 90 -14.47 6.88 -28.34
C ALA A 90 -15.21 7.87 -27.41
N GLY A 91 -14.98 9.17 -27.61
CA GLY A 91 -15.61 10.25 -26.86
C GLY A 91 -14.71 10.82 -25.75
N THR A 92 -15.26 11.70 -24.92
CA THR A 92 -14.59 12.24 -23.73
C THR A 92 -15.43 11.86 -22.52
N LEU A 93 -14.96 10.87 -21.76
CA LEU A 93 -15.67 10.35 -20.60
C LEU A 93 -14.84 10.55 -19.33
N PRO A 94 -15.49 10.65 -18.16
CA PRO A 94 -14.81 11.01 -16.93
C PRO A 94 -13.87 9.89 -16.47
N VAL A 95 -12.66 10.26 -16.10
CA VAL A 95 -11.71 9.38 -15.44
C VAL A 95 -12.01 9.36 -13.93
N PRO A 96 -11.77 8.26 -13.20
CA PRO A 96 -12.05 8.22 -11.76
C PRO A 96 -11.34 9.36 -11.02
N GLU A 97 -12.05 10.03 -10.11
CA GLU A 97 -11.43 11.10 -9.31
C GLU A 97 -10.51 10.53 -8.23
N ASN A 98 -9.25 10.96 -8.23
CA ASN A 98 -8.31 10.65 -7.15
C ASN A 98 -8.55 11.57 -5.94
N ASN A 99 -9.58 11.24 -5.14
CA ASN A 99 -9.93 11.97 -3.92
C ASN A 99 -8.81 12.02 -2.87
N LEU A 100 -7.77 11.19 -3.01
CA LEU A 100 -6.62 11.12 -2.10
C LEU A 100 -5.46 12.00 -2.55
N ALA A 101 -5.41 12.43 -3.82
CA ALA A 101 -4.37 13.32 -4.34
C ALA A 101 -4.56 14.80 -3.97
N GLY A 102 -5.69 15.15 -3.34
CA GLY A 102 -5.99 16.52 -2.94
C GLY A 102 -5.95 17.48 -4.15
N SER A 103 -5.32 18.65 -3.97
CA SER A 103 -5.23 19.66 -5.04
C SER A 103 -4.29 19.28 -6.20
N ALA A 104 -3.56 18.16 -6.10
CA ALA A 104 -2.68 17.66 -7.15
C ALA A 104 -3.36 16.62 -8.06
N ALA A 105 -4.64 16.30 -7.81
CA ALA A 105 -5.41 15.40 -8.67
C ALA A 105 -5.61 16.03 -10.06
N ASP A 106 -5.14 15.33 -11.09
CA ASP A 106 -5.51 15.64 -12.46
C ASP A 106 -6.98 15.28 -12.66
N LYS A 107 -7.74 16.17 -13.30
CA LYS A 107 -9.18 15.97 -13.55
C LYS A 107 -9.45 15.01 -14.69
N ASP A 108 -8.45 14.83 -15.56
CA ASP A 108 -8.55 14.01 -16.75
C ASP A 108 -7.75 12.70 -16.58
N LYS A 109 -7.05 12.52 -15.45
CA LYS A 109 -6.16 11.36 -15.21
C LYS A 109 -6.22 10.87 -13.77
N TYR A 110 -6.41 9.57 -13.60
CA TYR A 110 -6.25 8.91 -12.30
C TYR A 110 -4.84 8.36 -12.20
N ILE A 111 -3.92 9.14 -11.66
CA ILE A 111 -2.53 8.71 -11.43
C ILE A 111 -2.38 8.28 -9.97
N GLN A 112 -1.83 7.08 -9.76
CA GLN A 112 -1.47 6.59 -8.44
C GLN A 112 0.00 6.11 -8.43
N PRO A 113 0.81 6.58 -7.48
CA PRO A 113 2.13 6.03 -7.27
C PRO A 113 2.03 4.70 -6.51
N VAL A 114 2.84 3.72 -6.90
CA VAL A 114 2.98 2.45 -6.17
C VAL A 114 3.73 2.67 -4.85
N GLN A 115 4.63 3.65 -4.84
CA GLN A 115 5.38 4.08 -3.67
C GLN A 115 4.70 5.30 -3.04
N LYS A 116 4.38 5.23 -1.74
CA LYS A 116 4.05 6.44 -0.98
C LYS A 116 5.34 7.11 -0.51
N ASP A 117 5.89 7.98 -1.36
CA ASP A 117 7.15 8.72 -1.13
C ASP A 117 7.18 9.58 0.13
N ALA A 118 6.04 9.81 0.78
CA ALA A 118 5.93 10.74 1.90
C ALA A 118 6.79 10.38 3.13
N LEU A 119 7.30 9.14 3.26
CA LEU A 119 7.94 8.67 4.49
C LEU A 119 9.25 7.89 4.33
N ASN A 120 9.87 7.85 3.14
CA ASN A 120 11.17 7.19 2.89
C ASN A 120 11.33 5.85 3.64
N LEU A 121 10.30 5.01 3.54
CA LEU A 121 10.21 3.76 4.29
C LEU A 121 11.21 2.75 3.71
N PRO A 122 11.84 1.90 4.55
CA PRO A 122 12.79 0.90 4.09
C PRO A 122 12.16 -0.18 3.19
N ASP A 123 10.85 -0.36 3.28
CA ASP A 123 10.09 -1.40 2.58
C ASP A 123 9.32 -0.81 1.38
N GLN A 124 10.03 -0.37 0.34
CA GLN A 124 9.40 0.19 -0.85
C GLN A 124 8.87 -0.94 -1.75
N VAL A 125 7.54 -0.93 -1.95
CA VAL A 125 6.89 -1.82 -2.91
C VAL A 125 7.11 -1.27 -4.31
N VAL A 126 7.58 -2.13 -5.22
CA VAL A 126 7.82 -1.80 -6.62
C VAL A 126 7.14 -2.80 -7.54
N ILE A 127 6.65 -2.33 -8.68
CA ILE A 127 6.27 -3.15 -9.83
C ILE A 127 7.57 -3.65 -10.46
N ARG A 128 7.78 -4.96 -10.42
CA ARG A 128 8.99 -5.59 -10.95
C ARG A 128 8.86 -5.94 -12.42
N GLN A 129 7.74 -6.56 -12.77
CA GLN A 129 7.49 -7.03 -14.13
C GLN A 129 5.98 -7.17 -14.35
N MET A 130 5.59 -7.12 -15.61
CA MET A 130 4.24 -7.41 -16.04
C MET A 130 4.31 -8.16 -17.37
N PHE A 131 3.64 -9.30 -17.44
CA PHE A 131 3.76 -10.22 -18.58
C PHE A 131 2.48 -11.02 -18.80
N LEU A 132 2.33 -11.59 -19.98
CA LEU A 132 1.24 -12.50 -20.31
C LEU A 132 1.54 -13.92 -19.82
N LYS A 133 0.55 -14.56 -19.18
CA LYS A 133 0.75 -15.75 -18.35
C LYS A 133 1.26 -16.98 -19.11
N THR A 134 0.88 -17.19 -20.36
CA THR A 134 1.25 -18.38 -21.15
C THR A 134 2.45 -18.09 -22.04
N SER A 135 2.48 -16.94 -22.71
CA SER A 135 3.58 -16.59 -23.62
C SER A 135 4.80 -15.98 -22.95
N ASP A 136 4.70 -15.53 -21.69
CA ASP A 136 5.73 -14.77 -20.97
C ASP A 136 6.13 -13.47 -21.70
N THR A 137 5.22 -12.92 -22.50
CA THR A 137 5.44 -11.67 -23.22
C THR A 137 5.29 -10.48 -22.28
N ASP A 138 6.31 -9.63 -22.20
CA ASP A 138 6.25 -8.38 -21.41
C ASP A 138 5.18 -7.43 -21.95
N VAL A 139 4.38 -6.89 -21.04
CA VAL A 139 3.32 -5.92 -21.34
C VAL A 139 3.35 -4.78 -20.31
N ARG A 140 2.65 -3.68 -20.59
CA ARG A 140 2.68 -2.46 -19.75
C ARG A 140 1.30 -1.89 -19.46
N ASP A 141 0.26 -2.62 -19.82
CA ASP A 141 -1.09 -2.11 -19.86
C ASP A 141 -2.15 -3.19 -19.63
N VAL A 142 -3.27 -2.82 -19.03
CA VAL A 142 -4.47 -3.66 -18.96
C VAL A 142 -5.64 -2.85 -19.49
N ALA A 143 -6.08 -3.15 -20.71
CA ALA A 143 -7.26 -2.55 -21.31
C ALA A 143 -8.51 -3.36 -20.92
N PHE A 144 -9.54 -2.68 -20.41
CA PHE A 144 -10.85 -3.26 -20.13
C PHE A 144 -11.86 -2.75 -21.16
N GLY A 145 -12.52 -3.69 -21.84
CA GLY A 145 -13.58 -3.38 -22.78
C GLY A 145 -14.96 -3.19 -22.10
N PRO A 146 -15.98 -2.82 -22.88
CA PRO A 146 -17.34 -2.56 -22.37
C PRO A 146 -18.00 -3.74 -21.64
N MET A 147 -17.58 -4.98 -21.96
CA MET A 147 -18.07 -6.20 -21.31
C MET A 147 -17.27 -6.56 -20.04
N GLY A 148 -16.27 -5.76 -19.69
CA GLY A 148 -15.42 -5.93 -18.51
C GLY A 148 -14.28 -6.94 -18.68
N GLY A 149 -14.21 -7.68 -19.79
CA GLY A 149 -13.03 -8.47 -20.15
C GLY A 149 -11.90 -7.61 -20.72
N THR A 150 -10.76 -8.22 -20.99
CA THR A 150 -9.61 -7.54 -21.64
C THR A 150 -9.38 -8.00 -23.08
N GLY A 151 -10.24 -8.90 -23.59
CA GLY A 151 -10.33 -9.21 -25.01
C GLY A 151 -11.09 -8.13 -25.80
N PRO A 152 -10.87 -8.01 -27.12
CA PRO A 152 -10.10 -8.95 -27.97
C PRO A 152 -8.58 -8.73 -27.95
N ASP A 153 -8.09 -7.62 -27.41
CA ASP A 153 -6.65 -7.27 -27.43
C ASP A 153 -5.79 -8.25 -26.61
N ARG A 154 -6.37 -8.85 -25.57
CA ARG A 154 -5.78 -9.96 -24.83
C ARG A 154 -6.44 -11.28 -25.21
N SER A 155 -5.61 -12.32 -25.34
CA SER A 155 -6.02 -13.72 -25.54
C SER A 155 -5.58 -14.64 -24.39
N GLU A 156 -4.99 -14.08 -23.34
CA GLU A 156 -4.47 -14.80 -22.19
C GLU A 156 -4.34 -13.88 -20.97
N ASP A 157 -4.32 -14.47 -19.78
CA ASP A 157 -4.25 -13.74 -18.51
C ASP A 157 -2.99 -12.87 -18.43
N THR A 158 -3.12 -11.71 -17.81
CA THR A 158 -1.99 -10.81 -17.54
C THR A 158 -1.56 -10.94 -16.08
N VAL A 159 -0.25 -11.06 -15.84
CA VAL A 159 0.33 -11.15 -14.50
C VAL A 159 1.16 -9.90 -14.23
N ILE A 160 0.89 -9.24 -13.11
CA ILE A 160 1.64 -8.09 -12.59
C ILE A 160 2.36 -8.54 -11.33
N VAL A 161 3.68 -8.41 -11.27
CA VAL A 161 4.48 -8.82 -10.12
C VAL A 161 4.90 -7.60 -9.32
N LEU A 162 4.39 -7.49 -8.10
CA LEU A 162 4.90 -6.55 -7.11
C LEU A 162 6.01 -7.22 -6.30
N SER A 163 7.00 -6.45 -5.89
CA SER A 163 8.05 -6.91 -5.00
C SER A 163 8.45 -5.88 -3.97
N THR A 164 8.94 -6.32 -2.83
CA THR A 164 9.60 -5.48 -1.83
C THR A 164 10.82 -6.23 -1.31
N THR A 165 11.88 -5.51 -0.97
CA THR A 165 13.11 -6.11 -0.46
C THR A 165 13.39 -5.59 0.92
N ARG A 166 13.59 -6.50 1.88
CA ARG A 166 13.97 -6.18 3.26
C ARG A 166 15.09 -7.10 3.70
N ASN A 167 16.13 -6.52 4.30
CA ASN A 167 17.27 -7.25 4.86
C ASN A 167 17.93 -8.23 3.85
N GLY A 168 17.89 -7.90 2.55
CA GLY A 168 18.44 -8.75 1.49
C GLY A 168 17.50 -9.85 0.98
N THR A 169 16.34 -10.04 1.61
CA THR A 169 15.29 -10.97 1.15
C THR A 169 14.26 -10.21 0.33
N THR A 170 13.94 -10.70 -0.87
CA THR A 170 12.90 -10.13 -1.72
C THR A 170 11.63 -10.96 -1.64
N PHE A 171 10.53 -10.30 -1.30
CA PHE A 171 9.19 -10.85 -1.32
C PHE A 171 8.48 -10.43 -2.59
N TYR A 172 7.67 -11.33 -3.14
CA TYR A 172 6.94 -11.13 -4.38
C TYR A 172 5.46 -11.45 -4.16
N ILE A 173 4.58 -10.68 -4.80
CA ILE A 173 3.17 -11.04 -4.89
C ILE A 173 2.71 -10.85 -6.34
N PRO A 174 2.34 -11.93 -7.05
CA PRO A 174 1.77 -11.82 -8.37
C PRO A 174 0.27 -11.46 -8.27
N ILE A 175 -0.17 -10.57 -9.15
CA ILE A 175 -1.56 -10.20 -9.34
C ILE A 175 -1.95 -10.65 -10.73
N THR A 176 -2.96 -11.51 -10.83
CA THR A 176 -3.44 -12.04 -12.10
C THR A 176 -4.72 -11.32 -12.50
N VAL A 177 -4.82 -10.95 -13.77
CA VAL A 177 -6.04 -10.44 -14.41
C VAL A 177 -6.50 -11.44 -15.45
N SER A 178 -7.72 -11.97 -15.29
CA SER A 178 -8.31 -12.89 -16.25
C SER A 178 -8.66 -12.17 -17.55
N TRP A 179 -8.23 -12.70 -18.69
CA TRP A 179 -8.54 -12.04 -19.97
C TRP A 179 -10.01 -12.11 -20.38
N ILE A 180 -10.69 -13.19 -19.98
CA ILE A 180 -12.09 -13.43 -20.32
C ILE A 180 -13.01 -12.53 -19.49
N THR A 181 -12.80 -12.49 -18.17
CA THR A 181 -13.72 -11.81 -17.24
C THR A 181 -13.25 -10.42 -16.81
N GLY A 182 -11.96 -10.14 -16.98
CA GLY A 182 -11.25 -8.98 -16.42
C GLY A 182 -11.17 -8.98 -14.89
N GLN A 183 -11.49 -10.10 -14.22
CA GLN A 183 -11.33 -10.18 -12.77
C GLN A 183 -9.85 -10.18 -12.40
N ALA A 184 -9.51 -9.37 -11.39
CA ALA A 184 -8.17 -9.28 -10.83
C ALA A 184 -8.13 -9.89 -9.42
N TRP A 185 -7.07 -10.63 -9.11
CA TRP A 185 -6.80 -11.13 -7.75
C TRP A 185 -5.30 -11.20 -7.49
N ALA A 186 -4.91 -11.00 -6.23
CA ALA A 186 -3.56 -11.22 -5.76
C ALA A 186 -3.41 -12.70 -5.36
N ASP A 187 -2.28 -13.30 -5.72
CA ASP A 187 -1.88 -14.64 -5.28
C ASP A 187 -1.16 -14.57 -3.92
N GLU A 188 -0.74 -15.72 -3.40
CA GLU A 188 0.03 -15.81 -2.17
C GLU A 188 1.43 -15.18 -2.30
N ILE A 189 1.89 -14.55 -1.21
CA ILE A 189 3.23 -13.97 -1.13
C ILE A 189 4.27 -15.09 -1.26
N GLN A 190 5.20 -14.91 -2.20
CA GLN A 190 6.32 -15.80 -2.44
C GLN A 190 7.63 -15.15 -2.00
N THR A 191 8.61 -15.97 -1.63
CA THR A 191 9.97 -15.50 -1.31
C THR A 191 10.96 -16.17 -2.26
N LYS A 192 11.97 -15.44 -2.73
CA LYS A 192 13.05 -15.99 -3.56
C LYS A 192 14.38 -15.87 -2.85
#